data_AF-A0A926HGB0-F1
#
_entry.id   AF-A0A926HGB0-F1
#
_cell.length_a   1.000
_cell.length_b   1.000
_cell.length_c   1.000
_cell.angle_alpha   90.00
_cell.angle_beta   90.00
_cell.angle_gamma   90.00
#
_symmetry.space_group_name_H-M   'P 1'
#
loop_
_entity.id
_entity.type
_entity.pdbx_description
1 polymer ?
#
loop_
_entity_poly.entity_id
_entity_poly.type
_entity_poly.pdbx_seq_one_letter_code
_entity_poly.pdbx_strand_id
1 'polypeptide(L)'
;MKWLKIAAAVVAAIIVIPVGILLAIGLRPDAGRLKVVSEIHKRPSQVWPWLREGDRLKLWVGWLKEVRETNPAGNKQIWVMEDK
;
A
#
# COMPACT_ATOMS: atom_id res chain seq x y z
N MET A 1 -7.89 -48.72 -4.30
CA MET A 1 -8.34 -47.58 -5.12
C MET A 1 -9.10 -46.49 -4.34
N LYS A 2 -10.05 -46.82 -3.45
CA LYS A 2 -10.79 -45.79 -2.66
C LYS A 2 -9.88 -44.93 -1.78
N TRP A 3 -8.89 -45.55 -1.13
CA TRP A 3 -7.89 -44.85 -0.30
C TRP A 3 -7.03 -43.84 -1.07
N LEU A 4 -6.64 -44.16 -2.30
CA LEU A 4 -5.88 -43.24 -3.16
C LEU A 4 -6.71 -42.00 -3.55
N LYS A 5 -8.01 -42.20 -3.82
CA LYS A 5 -8.94 -41.08 -4.11
C LYS A 5 -9.14 -40.18 -2.89
N ILE A 6 -9.24 -40.77 -1.70
CA ILE A 6 -9.35 -40.03 -0.44
C ILE A 6 -8.06 -39.22 -0.21
N ALA A 7 -6.89 -39.84 -0.37
CA ALA A 7 -5.61 -39.15 -0.22
C ALA A 7 -5.46 -37.97 -1.20
N ALA A 8 -5.79 -38.18 -2.48
CA ALA A 8 -5.76 -37.11 -3.49
C ALA A 8 -6.74 -35.97 -3.17
N ALA A 9 -7.95 -36.30 -2.71
CA ALA A 9 -8.95 -35.29 -2.31
C ALA A 9 -8.48 -34.47 -1.10
N VAL A 10 -7.85 -35.11 -0.11
CA VAL A 10 -7.30 -34.42 1.07
C VAL A 10 -6.19 -33.46 0.67
N VAL A 11 -5.25 -33.90 -0.19
CA VAL A 11 -4.16 -33.03 -0.67
C VAL A 11 -4.71 -31.84 -1.46
N ALA A 12 -5.68 -32.08 -2.34
CA ALA A 12 -6.32 -31.00 -3.09
C ALA A 12 -7.04 -30.01 -2.16
N ALA A 13 -7.76 -30.48 -1.15
CA ALA A 13 -8.45 -29.64 -0.18
C ALA A 13 -7.48 -28.76 0.62
N ILE A 14 -6.32 -29.30 1.02
CA ILE A 14 -5.28 -28.56 1.73
C ILE A 14 -4.74 -27.37 0.91
N ILE A 15 -4.79 -27.43 -0.42
CA ILE A 15 -4.35 -26.32 -1.29
C ILE A 15 -5.51 -25.36 -1.60
N VAL A 16 -6.66 -25.90 -1.98
CA VAL A 16 -7.80 -25.10 -2.44
C VAL A 16 -8.40 -24.27 -1.31
N ILE A 17 -8.47 -24.81 -0.09
CA ILE A 17 -9.07 -24.11 1.05
C ILE A 17 -8.28 -22.84 1.41
N PRO A 18 -6.94 -22.88 1.65
CA PRO A 18 -6.17 -21.66 1.91
C PRO A 18 -6.22 -20.64 0.78
N VAL A 19 -6.15 -21.09 -0.47
CA VAL A 19 -6.26 -20.20 -1.64
C VAL A 19 -7.61 -19.48 -1.65
N GLY A 20 -8.71 -20.21 -1.40
CA GLY A 20 -10.04 -19.62 -1.32
C GLY A 20 -10.17 -18.61 -0.17
N ILE A 21 -9.59 -18.90 0.98
CA ILE A 21 -9.57 -17.98 2.13
C ILE A 21 -8.80 -16.70 1.80
N LEU A 22 -7.59 -16.82 1.23
CA LEU A 22 -6.78 -15.66 0.84
C LEU A 22 -7.49 -14.80 -0.20
N LEU A 23 -8.15 -15.43 -1.17
CA LEU A 23 -8.95 -14.72 -2.18
C LEU A 23 -10.11 -13.97 -1.53
N ALA A 24 -10.87 -14.62 -0.64
CA ALA A 24 -11.97 -13.99 0.07
C ALA A 24 -11.52 -12.79 0.93
N ILE A 25 -10.38 -12.90 1.62
CA ILE A 25 -9.79 -11.81 2.40
C ILE A 25 -9.33 -10.67 1.48
N GLY A 26 -8.77 -10.98 0.31
CA GLY A 26 -8.32 -10.01 -0.69
C GLY A 26 -9.46 -9.24 -1.37
N LEU A 27 -10.68 -9.79 -1.38
CA LEU A 27 -11.86 -9.13 -1.97
C LEU A 27 -12.55 -8.13 -1.03
N ARG A 28 -12.10 -8.01 0.23
CA ARG A 28 -12.71 -7.05 1.16
C ARG A 28 -12.48 -5.60 0.68
N PRO A 29 -13.42 -4.66 0.92
CA PRO A 29 -13.33 -3.29 0.42
C PRO A 29 -12.06 -2.52 0.81
N ASP A 30 -11.44 -2.90 1.93
CA ASP A 30 -10.21 -2.31 2.45
C ASP A 30 -8.98 -3.23 2.32
N ALA A 31 -9.03 -4.28 1.49
CA ALA A 31 -7.84 -5.05 1.13
C ALA A 31 -6.79 -4.13 0.50
N GLY A 32 -5.54 -4.28 0.92
CA GLY A 32 -4.43 -3.46 0.43
C GLY A 32 -4.42 -2.00 0.92
N ARG A 33 -5.39 -1.56 1.74
CA ARG A 33 -5.37 -0.23 2.35
C ARG A 33 -4.64 -0.28 3.70
N LEU A 34 -3.50 0.38 3.77
CA LEU A 34 -2.80 0.65 5.02
C LEU A 34 -3.23 2.01 5.56
N LYS A 35 -3.90 2.02 6.72
CA LYS A 35 -4.18 3.25 7.46
C LYS A 35 -3.12 3.41 8.54
N VAL A 36 -2.24 4.38 8.36
CA VAL A 36 -1.25 4.77 9.37
C VAL A 36 -1.71 6.08 9.99
N VAL A 37 -1.84 6.11 11.32
CA VAL A 37 -2.13 7.32 12.09
C VAL A 37 -0.92 7.58 12.97
N SER A 38 -0.35 8.78 12.86
CA SER A 38 0.77 9.22 13.68
C SER A 38 0.38 10.51 14.39
N GLU A 39 0.60 10.55 15.70
CA GLU A 39 0.34 11.73 16.51
C GLU A 39 1.58 12.63 16.53
N ILE A 40 1.45 13.81 15.95
CA ILE A 40 2.51 14.82 15.91
C ILE A 40 2.17 15.89 16.95
N HIS A 41 3.00 15.99 17.99
CA HIS A 41 2.87 16.97 19.07
C HIS A 41 3.33 18.38 18.64
N LYS A 42 2.81 18.87 17.52
CA LYS A 42 3.08 20.19 16.95
C LYS A 42 1.80 20.82 16.45
N ARG A 43 1.76 22.14 16.37
CA ARG A 43 0.57 22.85 15.83
C ARG A 43 0.39 22.50 14.35
N PRO A 44 -0.85 22.35 13.84
CA PRO A 44 -1.09 22.02 12.44
C PRO A 44 -0.41 22.97 11.44
N SER A 45 -0.33 24.27 11.78
CA SER A 45 0.35 25.29 10.98
C SER A 45 1.85 25.02 10.78
N GLN A 46 2.48 24.27 11.68
CA GLN A 46 3.89 23.89 11.58
C GLN A 46 4.11 22.62 10.77
N VAL A 47 3.08 21.77 10.62
CA VAL A 47 3.17 20.46 9.96
C VAL A 47 2.76 20.55 8.48
N TRP A 48 1.69 21.29 8.17
CA TRP A 48 1.17 21.45 6.81
C TRP A 48 2.18 21.90 5.76
N PRO A 49 3.11 22.83 6.05
CA PRO A 49 4.16 23.19 5.11
C PRO A 49 5.02 22.00 4.66
N TRP A 50 5.25 21.02 5.55
CA TRP A 50 6.09 19.85 5.26
C TRP A 50 5.43 18.81 4.37
N LEU A 51 4.10 18.85 4.23
CA LEU A 51 3.35 17.96 3.34
C LEU A 51 3.10 18.56 1.96
N ARG A 52 3.21 19.88 1.81
CA ARG A 52 2.86 20.59 0.58
C ARG A 52 4.08 21.10 -0.18
N GLU A 53 5.14 21.47 0.53
CA GLU A 53 6.38 21.92 -0.10
C GLU A 53 7.17 20.70 -0.58
N GLY A 54 7.34 20.57 -1.91
CA GLY A 54 7.95 19.39 -2.54
C GLY A 54 9.33 19.03 -1.97
N ASP A 55 10.14 20.03 -1.60
CA ASP A 55 11.46 19.79 -1.00
C ASP A 55 11.41 19.28 0.44
N ARG A 56 10.41 19.71 1.22
CA ARG A 56 10.20 19.20 2.58
C ARG A 56 9.51 17.84 2.59
N LEU A 57 8.69 17.55 1.59
CA LEU A 57 8.00 16.27 1.42
C LEU A 57 8.99 15.10 1.26
N LYS A 58 10.11 15.33 0.55
CA LYS A 58 11.20 14.35 0.37
C LYS A 58 11.78 13.83 1.68
N LEU A 59 11.72 14.62 2.76
CA LEU A 59 12.24 14.21 4.07
C LEU A 59 11.32 13.20 4.78
N TRP A 60 10.05 13.10 4.39
CA TRP A 60 9.08 12.18 4.99
C TRP A 60 8.97 10.86 4.23
N VAL A 61 9.29 10.85 2.93
CA VAL A 61 9.20 9.67 2.07
C VAL A 61 10.61 9.24 1.69
N GLY A 62 11.13 8.19 2.33
CA GLY A 62 12.53 7.80 2.22
C GLY A 62 13.02 7.45 0.80
N TRP A 63 12.12 7.16 -0.13
CA TRP A 63 12.44 6.80 -1.51
C TRP A 63 12.13 7.91 -2.52
N LEU A 64 11.65 9.08 -2.06
CA LEU A 64 11.25 10.18 -2.92
C LEU A 64 12.45 11.06 -3.27
N LYS A 65 12.90 10.97 -4.52
CA LYS A 65 14.05 11.73 -5.05
C LYS A 65 13.64 13.13 -5.50
N GLU A 66 12.53 13.23 -6.24
CA GLU A 66 12.13 14.46 -6.92
C GLU A 66 10.60 14.61 -6.96
N VAL A 67 10.12 15.84 -6.79
CA VAL A 67 8.72 16.22 -6.99
C VAL A 67 8.69 17.31 -8.04
N ARG A 68 8.11 17.03 -9.21
CA ARG A 68 7.94 18.00 -10.30
C ARG A 68 6.51 18.50 -10.33
N GLU A 69 6.35 19.82 -10.29
CA GLU A 69 5.06 20.48 -10.49
C GLU A 69 4.84 20.72 -11.98
N THR A 70 3.68 20.31 -12.50
CA THR A 70 3.28 20.57 -13.88
C THR A 70 2.12 21.57 -13.86
N ASN A 71 2.25 22.77 -14.46
CA ASN A 71 1.19 23.80 -14.44
C ASN A 71 0.88 24.35 -15.86
N PRO A 72 -0.33 24.92 -16.14
CA PRO A 72 -1.14 25.80 -15.27
C PRO A 72 -2.56 25.35 -14.86
N ALA A 73 -3.10 24.22 -15.32
CA ALA A 73 -4.55 23.95 -15.20
C ALA A 73 -4.94 22.90 -14.13
N GLY A 74 -4.00 22.40 -13.33
CA GLY A 74 -4.30 21.43 -12.28
C GLY A 74 -3.09 21.11 -11.44
N ASN A 75 -3.32 20.86 -10.14
CA ASN A 75 -2.32 20.48 -9.15
C ASN A 75 -1.77 19.06 -9.41
N LYS A 76 -1.23 18.82 -10.61
CA LYS A 76 -0.66 17.54 -11.00
C LYS A 76 0.82 17.54 -10.62
N GLN A 77 1.17 16.65 -9.70
CA GLN A 77 2.55 16.44 -9.27
C GLN A 77 3.04 15.10 -9.81
N ILE A 78 4.29 15.08 -10.30
CA ILE A 78 4.99 13.86 -10.68
C ILE A 78 6.02 13.57 -9.60
N TRP A 79 5.90 12.39 -8.99
CA TRP A 79 6.79 11.94 -7.91
C TRP A 79 7.77 10.92 -8.48
N VAL A 80 9.07 11.24 -8.46
CA VAL A 80 10.13 10.35 -8.92
C VAL A 80 10.66 9.60 -7.70
N MET A 81 10.43 8.28 -7.68
CA MET A 81 10.94 7.39 -6.65
C MET A 81 12.26 6.74 -7.11
N GLU A 82 13.23 6.60 -6.22
CA GLU A 82 14.48 5.88 -6.45
C GLU A 82 14.58 4.74 -5.43
N ASP A 83 14.54 3.51 -5.93
CA ASP A 83 14.72 2.30 -5.13
C ASP A 83 16.23 2.05 -5.02
N LYS A 84 16.74 1.90 -3.78
CA LYS A 84 18.16 1.62 -3.52
C LYS A 84 18.42 0.15 -3.34
#